data_AF-A0A535ABH5-F1
#
_entry.id   AF-A0A535ABH5-F1
#
_cell.length_a   1.000
_cell.length_b   1.000
_cell.length_c   1.000
_cell.angle_alpha   90.00
_cell.angle_beta   90.00
_cell.angle_gamma   90.00
#
_symmetry.space_group_name_H-M   'P 1'
#
loop_
_entity.id
_entity.type
_entity.pdbx_description
1 polymer ?
#
loop_
_entity_poly.entity_id
_entity_poly.type
_entity_poly.pdbx_seq_one_letter_code
_entity_poly.pdbx_strand_id
1 'polypeptide(L)'
;MHTALALEEQRAGLLSAVSRTVPPSPVELLRHWLDLHALGHLVLLAFRDDRAWFADMLREVGVTRWTPTHALIRERVMSIAVRGAWAVGELGEIGLQLYLPLLRSPVQPLDHFDAVLALAMVALRRSEFRPVVRSAVDQWASRATDAWGLRSELANSVALLLDDPHAASVWALEWCRRVLSRTGATNAAALPEQASGLGMSEDDLLILAGLNDAGDCAVAVEDLFPAVLLLSQVVGRTAREFYAPQALIPALTKPWTVEVGVDVLRRSIPHVGVSRFNVL
;
A
#
# COMPACT_ATOMS: atom_id res chain seq x y z
N MET A 1 -3.46 4.50 -23.98
CA MET A 1 -2.26 5.30 -23.65
C MET A 1 -2.56 6.76 -23.27
N HIS A 2 -3.72 7.33 -23.64
CA HIS A 2 -4.09 8.72 -23.25
C HIS A 2 -4.48 8.91 -21.76
N THR A 3 -4.95 7.86 -21.08
CA THR A 3 -5.46 7.96 -19.70
C THR A 3 -4.37 8.09 -18.64
N ALA A 4 -3.27 7.32 -18.76
CA ALA A 4 -2.16 7.41 -17.80
C ALA A 4 -1.45 8.78 -17.84
N LEU A 5 -1.23 9.32 -19.04
CA LEU A 5 -0.66 10.66 -19.22
C LEU A 5 -1.56 11.75 -18.64
N ALA A 6 -2.88 11.67 -18.86
CA ALA A 6 -3.84 12.61 -18.28
C ALA A 6 -3.84 12.57 -16.74
N LEU A 7 -3.69 11.38 -16.14
CA LEU A 7 -3.55 11.24 -14.68
C LEU A 7 -2.26 11.88 -14.16
N GLU A 8 -1.14 11.74 -14.88
CA GLU A 8 0.11 12.43 -14.51
C GLU A 8 -0.01 13.94 -14.58
N GLU A 9 -0.61 14.47 -15.65
CA GLU A 9 -0.79 15.91 -15.83
C GLU A 9 -1.71 16.50 -14.76
N GLN A 10 -2.83 15.83 -14.47
CA GLN A 10 -3.75 16.23 -13.41
C GLN A 10 -3.05 16.23 -12.05
N ARG A 11 -2.31 15.17 -11.74
CA ARG A 11 -1.53 15.07 -10.49
C ARG A 11 -0.49 16.18 -10.37
N ALA A 12 0.26 16.45 -11.44
CA ALA A 12 1.27 17.51 -11.45
C ALA A 12 0.65 18.89 -11.20
N GLY A 13 -0.51 19.17 -11.79
CA GLY A 13 -1.29 20.38 -11.52
C GLY A 13 -1.69 20.51 -10.05
N LEU A 14 -2.25 19.44 -9.47
CA LEU A 14 -2.66 19.40 -8.06
C LEU A 14 -1.46 19.59 -7.11
N LEU A 15 -0.35 18.90 -7.33
CA LEU A 15 0.87 19.07 -6.53
C LEU A 15 1.45 20.49 -6.64
N SER A 16 1.38 21.08 -7.84
CA SER A 16 1.82 22.45 -8.06
C SER A 16 0.94 23.47 -7.33
N ALA A 17 -0.37 23.22 -7.22
CA ALA A 17 -1.28 24.05 -6.44
C ALA A 17 -0.99 23.92 -4.93
N VAL A 18 -0.90 22.68 -4.43
CA VAL A 18 -0.65 22.39 -3.01
C VAL A 18 0.71 22.92 -2.55
N SER A 19 1.77 22.76 -3.35
CA SER A 19 3.12 23.27 -3.03
C SER A 19 3.18 24.80 -2.97
N ARG A 20 2.33 25.48 -3.75
CA ARG A 20 2.18 26.95 -3.73
C ARG A 20 1.14 27.42 -2.72
N THR A 21 0.64 26.54 -1.85
CA THR A 21 -0.42 26.83 -0.86
C THR A 21 -1.72 27.37 -1.46
N VAL A 22 -1.94 27.13 -2.76
CA VAL A 22 -3.18 27.48 -3.45
C VAL A 22 -4.21 26.38 -3.16
N PRO A 23 -5.42 26.72 -2.69
CA PRO A 23 -6.47 25.73 -2.48
C PRO A 23 -6.78 25.00 -3.80
N PRO A 24 -6.57 23.67 -3.88
CA PRO A 24 -6.90 22.93 -5.09
C PRO A 24 -8.41 22.91 -5.29
N SER A 25 -8.85 22.83 -6.55
CA SER A 25 -10.27 22.67 -6.88
C SER A 25 -10.82 21.40 -6.20
N PRO A 26 -11.89 21.49 -5.38
CA PRO A 26 -12.50 20.31 -4.75
C PRO A 26 -12.92 19.25 -5.77
N VAL A 27 -13.35 19.68 -6.96
CA VAL A 27 -13.79 18.79 -8.04
C VAL A 27 -12.61 18.04 -8.67
N GLU A 28 -11.51 18.74 -8.96
CA GLU A 28 -10.32 18.13 -9.55
C GLU A 28 -9.63 17.18 -8.57
N LEU A 29 -9.62 17.58 -7.29
CA LEU A 29 -9.12 16.77 -6.20
C LEU A 29 -9.96 15.49 -6.08
N LEU A 30 -11.28 15.60 -5.96
CA LEU A 30 -12.18 14.43 -5.92
C LEU A 30 -12.01 13.51 -7.12
N ARG A 31 -11.89 14.07 -8.34
CA ARG A 31 -11.67 13.28 -9.56
C ARG A 31 -10.37 12.47 -9.47
N HIS A 32 -9.26 13.11 -9.09
CA HIS A 32 -7.96 12.43 -8.93
C HIS A 32 -8.05 11.24 -7.98
N TRP A 33 -8.81 11.38 -6.89
CA TRP A 33 -9.00 10.28 -5.94
C TRP A 33 -9.88 9.16 -6.45
N LEU A 34 -10.97 9.49 -7.12
CA LEU A 34 -11.81 8.47 -7.77
C LEU A 34 -11.01 7.68 -8.79
N ASP A 35 -10.15 8.34 -9.58
CA ASP A 35 -9.30 7.68 -10.56
C ASP A 35 -8.23 6.79 -9.90
N LEU A 36 -7.63 7.25 -8.80
CA LEU A 36 -6.67 6.46 -8.02
C LEU A 36 -7.32 5.20 -7.42
N HIS A 37 -8.49 5.34 -6.80
CA HIS A 37 -9.25 4.21 -6.27
C HIS A 37 -9.69 3.27 -7.40
N ALA A 38 -10.15 3.81 -8.53
CA ALA A 38 -10.51 3.04 -9.70
C ALA A 38 -9.32 2.21 -10.21
N LEU A 39 -8.10 2.78 -10.23
CA LEU A 39 -6.90 2.04 -10.57
C LEU A 39 -6.65 0.86 -9.62
N GLY A 40 -6.77 1.08 -8.30
CA GLY A 40 -6.66 0.00 -7.30
C GLY A 40 -7.71 -1.10 -7.48
N HIS A 41 -8.94 -0.75 -7.90
CA HIS A 41 -9.99 -1.72 -8.20
C HIS A 41 -9.76 -2.48 -9.51
N LEU A 42 -9.32 -1.78 -10.56
CA LEU A 42 -9.00 -2.37 -11.85
C LEU A 42 -7.87 -3.40 -11.74
N VAL A 43 -6.88 -3.15 -10.88
CA VAL A 43 -5.81 -4.10 -10.59
C VAL A 43 -6.38 -5.39 -10.01
N LEU A 44 -7.24 -5.31 -8.99
CA LEU A 44 -7.90 -6.50 -8.43
C LEU A 44 -8.74 -7.26 -9.48
N LEU A 45 -9.42 -6.55 -10.37
CA LEU A 45 -10.25 -7.14 -11.42
C LEU A 45 -9.40 -7.80 -12.51
N ALA A 46 -8.34 -7.15 -12.97
CA ALA A 46 -7.44 -7.70 -13.99
C ALA A 46 -6.86 -9.06 -13.58
N PHE A 47 -6.49 -9.19 -12.31
CA PHE A 47 -5.94 -10.43 -11.75
C PHE A 47 -6.98 -11.51 -11.40
N ARG A 48 -8.27 -11.14 -11.39
CA ARG A 48 -9.37 -12.11 -11.24
C ARG A 48 -9.58 -12.90 -12.53
N ASP A 49 -9.53 -12.23 -13.67
CA ASP A 49 -10.08 -12.76 -14.92
C ASP A 49 -9.01 -13.21 -15.94
N ASP A 50 -7.84 -12.54 -16.03
CA ASP A 50 -6.80 -12.91 -17.02
C ASP A 50 -5.38 -12.58 -16.55
N ARG A 51 -4.82 -13.49 -15.73
CA ARG A 51 -3.45 -13.38 -15.19
C ARG A 51 -2.37 -13.48 -16.26
N ALA A 52 -2.64 -14.25 -17.33
CA ALA A 52 -1.66 -14.50 -18.39
C ALA A 52 -1.44 -13.25 -19.24
N TRP A 53 -2.53 -12.57 -19.63
CA TRP A 53 -2.46 -11.32 -20.37
C TRP A 53 -1.64 -10.24 -19.64
N PHE A 54 -1.86 -10.07 -18.33
CA PHE A 54 -1.13 -9.06 -17.56
C PHE A 54 0.36 -9.37 -17.44
N ALA A 55 0.70 -10.64 -17.23
CA ALA A 55 2.08 -11.12 -17.23
C ALA A 55 2.78 -10.84 -18.57
N ASP A 56 2.09 -11.09 -19.69
CA ASP A 56 2.63 -10.85 -21.03
C ASP A 56 2.82 -9.35 -21.29
N MET A 57 1.83 -8.52 -20.95
CA MET A 57 1.92 -7.06 -21.05
C MET A 57 3.12 -6.50 -20.27
N LEU A 58 3.37 -6.97 -19.03
CA LEU A 58 4.50 -6.50 -18.24
C LEU A 58 5.86 -6.87 -18.83
N ARG A 59 5.97 -8.00 -19.52
CA ARG A 59 7.21 -8.38 -20.21
C ARG A 59 7.49 -7.47 -21.41
N GLU A 60 6.45 -7.07 -22.13
CA GLU A 60 6.58 -6.21 -23.32
C GLU A 60 6.95 -4.75 -22.98
N VAL A 61 6.46 -4.23 -21.84
CA VAL A 61 6.64 -2.81 -21.47
C VAL A 61 8.06 -2.48 -21.00
N GLY A 62 8.87 -3.46 -20.59
CA GLY A 62 10.27 -3.25 -20.23
C GLY A 62 10.46 -2.37 -18.99
N VAL A 63 10.29 -2.97 -17.81
CA VAL A 63 10.36 -2.30 -16.50
C VAL A 63 11.81 -2.03 -16.10
N THR A 64 12.36 -0.88 -16.48
CA THR A 64 13.78 -0.54 -16.21
C THR A 64 14.00 0.65 -15.28
N ARG A 65 13.00 1.53 -15.10
CA ARG A 65 13.15 2.80 -14.36
C ARG A 65 11.97 3.16 -13.44
N TRP A 66 10.98 2.28 -13.34
CA TRP A 66 9.79 2.47 -12.51
C TRP A 66 9.30 1.09 -12.05
N THR A 67 8.54 1.03 -10.96
CA THR A 67 7.88 -0.20 -10.53
C THR A 67 6.49 -0.33 -11.20
N PRO A 68 6.06 -1.52 -11.63
CA PRO A 68 4.73 -1.74 -12.21
C PRO A 68 3.58 -1.18 -11.37
N THR A 69 3.75 -1.14 -10.06
CA THR A 69 2.78 -0.64 -9.07
C THR A 69 3.09 0.78 -8.59
N HIS A 70 4.01 1.52 -9.23
CA HIS A 70 4.35 2.89 -8.82
C HIS A 70 3.12 3.82 -8.80
N ALA A 71 2.26 3.71 -9.80
CA ALA A 71 1.04 4.52 -9.86
C ALA A 71 0.09 4.25 -8.67
N LEU A 72 0.18 3.07 -8.05
CA LEU A 72 -0.60 2.65 -6.88
C LEU A 72 0.05 3.10 -5.56
N ILE A 73 1.38 3.21 -5.52
CA ILE A 73 2.14 3.50 -4.30
C ILE A 73 2.38 5.00 -4.07
N ARG A 74 2.37 5.80 -5.14
CA ARG A 74 2.85 7.19 -5.13
C ARG A 74 2.05 8.16 -4.26
N GLU A 75 0.77 7.85 -4.05
CA GLU A 75 -0.14 8.60 -3.17
C GLU A 75 -0.10 8.04 -1.75
N ARG A 76 0.65 6.96 -1.51
CA ARG A 76 0.94 6.37 -0.20
C ARG A 76 -0.33 5.98 0.56
N VAL A 77 -1.36 5.52 -0.16
CA VAL A 77 -2.65 5.06 0.38
C VAL A 77 -2.59 3.56 0.66
N MET A 78 -2.89 3.16 1.89
CA MET A 78 -2.73 1.78 2.38
C MET A 78 -3.45 0.74 1.51
N SER A 79 -4.76 0.87 1.32
CA SER A 79 -5.53 -0.08 0.49
C SER A 79 -4.97 -0.25 -0.91
N ILE A 80 -4.48 0.82 -1.52
CA ILE A 80 -4.06 0.83 -2.93
C ILE A 80 -2.67 0.21 -3.05
N ALA A 81 -1.76 0.55 -2.14
CA ALA A 81 -0.45 -0.07 -1.98
C ALA A 81 -0.53 -1.59 -1.79
N VAL A 82 -1.33 -2.02 -0.82
CA VAL A 82 -1.48 -3.44 -0.47
C VAL A 82 -2.13 -4.23 -1.60
N ARG A 83 -3.13 -3.65 -2.32
CA ARG A 83 -3.70 -4.28 -3.52
C ARG A 83 -2.69 -4.43 -4.65
N GLY A 84 -1.83 -3.43 -4.85
CA GLY A 84 -0.73 -3.49 -5.81
C GLY A 84 0.24 -4.61 -5.47
N ALA A 85 0.69 -4.69 -4.23
CA ALA A 85 1.58 -5.76 -3.77
C ALA A 85 0.93 -7.14 -3.92
N TRP A 86 -0.34 -7.28 -3.50
CA TRP A 86 -1.12 -8.51 -3.64
C TRP A 86 -1.16 -9.00 -5.09
N ALA A 87 -1.40 -8.07 -6.03
CA ALA A 87 -1.42 -8.35 -7.45
C ALA A 87 -0.05 -8.81 -7.98
N VAL A 88 1.05 -8.19 -7.55
CA VAL A 88 2.40 -8.69 -7.89
C VAL A 88 2.64 -10.08 -7.32
N GLY A 89 2.12 -10.37 -6.13
CA GLY A 89 2.14 -11.69 -5.53
C GLY A 89 1.48 -12.78 -6.39
N GLU A 90 0.47 -12.44 -7.19
CA GLU A 90 -0.15 -13.36 -8.16
C GLU A 90 0.78 -13.71 -9.33
N LEU A 91 1.76 -12.87 -9.65
CA LEU A 91 2.70 -13.07 -10.76
C LEU A 91 3.84 -14.05 -10.44
N GLY A 92 4.09 -14.33 -9.16
CA GLY A 92 5.15 -15.26 -8.72
C GLY A 92 6.53 -14.87 -9.26
N GLU A 93 7.15 -15.77 -10.02
CA GLU A 93 8.51 -15.60 -10.56
C GLU A 93 8.64 -14.35 -11.44
N ILE A 94 7.61 -14.00 -12.21
CA ILE A 94 7.62 -12.78 -13.04
C ILE A 94 7.74 -11.55 -12.14
N GLY A 95 6.98 -11.51 -11.04
CA GLY A 95 7.08 -10.45 -10.04
C GLY A 95 8.48 -10.36 -9.44
N LEU A 96 9.09 -11.51 -9.10
CA LEU A 96 10.46 -11.56 -8.62
C LEU A 96 11.46 -10.95 -9.63
N GLN A 97 11.38 -11.36 -10.90
CA GLN A 97 12.28 -10.88 -11.96
C GLN A 97 12.15 -9.38 -12.22
N LEU A 98 10.93 -8.83 -12.10
CA LEU A 98 10.67 -7.40 -12.32
C LEU A 98 11.18 -6.52 -11.18
N TYR A 99 10.99 -6.95 -9.93
CA TYR A 99 11.24 -6.09 -8.77
C TYR A 99 12.62 -6.29 -8.12
N LEU A 100 13.22 -7.48 -8.22
CA LEU A 100 14.53 -7.76 -7.61
C LEU A 100 15.65 -6.83 -8.13
N PRO A 101 15.74 -6.52 -9.44
CA PRO A 101 16.75 -5.59 -9.94
C PRO A 101 16.63 -4.17 -9.35
N LEU A 102 15.43 -3.74 -8.95
CA LEU A 102 15.20 -2.39 -8.45
C LEU A 102 15.88 -2.11 -7.10
N LEU A 103 16.10 -3.15 -6.28
CA LEU A 103 16.90 -3.05 -5.06
C LEU A 103 18.39 -2.76 -5.35
N ARG A 104 18.85 -2.94 -6.59
CA ARG A 104 20.23 -2.62 -7.02
C ARG A 104 20.32 -1.30 -7.79
N SER A 105 19.19 -0.79 -8.26
CA SER A 105 19.11 0.43 -9.06
C SER A 105 19.12 1.69 -8.20
N PRO A 106 19.68 2.81 -8.69
CA PRO A 106 19.63 4.13 -8.04
C PRO A 106 18.25 4.78 -8.27
N VAL A 107 17.19 4.14 -7.78
CA VAL A 107 15.81 4.65 -7.85
C VAL A 107 15.45 5.47 -6.61
N GLN A 108 14.29 6.13 -6.61
CA GLN A 108 13.86 6.95 -5.49
C GLN A 108 13.46 6.08 -4.29
N PRO A 109 13.49 6.61 -3.04
CA PRO A 109 13.12 5.85 -1.85
C PRO A 109 11.74 5.17 -1.93
N LEU A 110 10.77 5.82 -2.57
CA LEU A 110 9.42 5.29 -2.75
C LEU A 110 9.37 4.09 -3.72
N ASP A 111 10.25 4.07 -4.72
CA ASP A 111 10.39 2.92 -5.63
C ASP A 111 11.02 1.72 -4.90
N HIS A 112 11.98 1.97 -3.99
CA HIS A 112 12.50 0.92 -3.12
C HIS A 112 11.43 0.39 -2.16
N PHE A 113 10.62 1.27 -1.56
CA PHE A 113 9.49 0.87 -0.73
C PHE A 113 8.52 -0.06 -1.49
N ASP A 114 8.11 0.35 -2.69
CA ASP A 114 7.22 -0.46 -3.54
C ASP A 114 7.86 -1.80 -3.93
N ALA A 115 9.16 -1.79 -4.27
CA ALA A 115 9.87 -3.03 -4.60
C ALA A 115 9.98 -3.99 -3.41
N VAL A 116 10.28 -3.49 -2.22
CA VAL A 116 10.31 -4.31 -1.01
C VAL A 116 8.92 -4.88 -0.72
N LEU A 117 7.86 -4.06 -0.80
CA LEU A 117 6.49 -4.49 -0.54
C LEU A 117 6.05 -5.59 -1.53
N ALA A 118 6.32 -5.40 -2.82
CA ALA A 118 6.00 -6.37 -3.86
C ALA A 118 6.78 -7.69 -3.70
N LEU A 119 8.10 -7.62 -3.45
CA LEU A 119 8.94 -8.81 -3.24
C LEU A 119 8.54 -9.58 -1.98
N ALA A 120 8.19 -8.88 -0.91
CA ALA A 120 7.69 -9.49 0.33
C ALA A 120 6.41 -10.30 0.07
N MET A 121 5.48 -9.75 -0.70
CA MET A 121 4.25 -10.45 -1.08
C MET A 121 4.53 -11.69 -1.95
N VAL A 122 5.45 -11.59 -2.91
CA VAL A 122 5.88 -12.72 -3.74
C VAL A 122 6.46 -13.84 -2.87
N ALA A 123 7.38 -13.51 -1.95
CA ALA A 123 8.00 -14.48 -1.03
C ALA A 123 7.02 -15.09 -0.01
N LEU A 124 6.00 -14.33 0.42
CA LEU A 124 4.95 -14.86 1.27
C LEU A 124 4.14 -15.95 0.57
N ARG A 125 3.79 -15.74 -0.71
CA ARG A 125 2.97 -16.67 -1.51
C ARG A 125 3.75 -17.84 -2.07
N ARG A 126 5.05 -17.66 -2.31
CA ARG A 126 5.96 -18.66 -2.88
C ARG A 126 7.13 -18.82 -1.93
N SER A 127 7.00 -19.77 -1.00
CA SER A 127 7.98 -20.01 0.06
C SER A 127 9.40 -20.27 -0.48
N GLU A 128 9.50 -20.84 -1.68
CA GLU A 128 10.75 -21.07 -2.40
C GLU A 128 11.54 -19.78 -2.70
N PHE A 129 10.88 -18.61 -2.78
CA PHE A 129 11.54 -17.33 -3.00
C PHE A 129 11.94 -16.60 -1.71
N ARG A 130 11.52 -17.08 -0.53
CA ARG A 130 11.86 -16.43 0.75
C ARG A 130 13.36 -16.22 0.96
N PRO A 131 14.25 -17.21 0.75
CA PRO A 131 15.68 -17.01 0.98
C PRO A 131 16.28 -15.95 0.06
N VAL A 132 15.84 -15.93 -1.20
CA VAL A 132 16.31 -14.97 -2.22
C VAL A 132 15.87 -13.55 -1.86
N VAL A 133 14.59 -13.36 -1.54
CA VAL A 133 14.04 -12.06 -1.16
C VAL A 133 14.65 -11.56 0.15
N ARG A 134 14.70 -12.41 1.19
CA ARG A 134 15.31 -12.07 2.49
C ARG A 134 16.75 -11.58 2.31
N SER A 135 17.57 -12.36 1.60
CA SER A 135 18.98 -12.00 1.35
C SER A 135 19.13 -10.72 0.53
N ALA A 136 18.31 -10.52 -0.50
CA ALA A 136 18.38 -9.34 -1.34
C ALA A 136 17.99 -8.05 -0.59
N VAL A 137 16.95 -8.13 0.25
CA VAL A 137 16.53 -7.00 1.09
C VAL A 137 17.58 -6.68 2.15
N ASP A 138 18.18 -7.69 2.80
CA ASP A 138 19.28 -7.48 3.76
C ASP A 138 20.50 -6.82 3.12
N GLN A 139 20.93 -7.29 1.94
CA GLN A 139 22.05 -6.70 1.19
C GLN A 139 21.75 -5.28 0.71
N TRP A 140 20.48 -4.96 0.46
CA TRP A 140 20.08 -3.59 0.12
C TRP A 140 20.05 -2.68 1.36
N ALA A 141 19.55 -3.18 2.48
CA ALA A 141 19.52 -2.44 3.73
C ALA A 141 20.89 -2.23 4.36
N SER A 142 21.83 -3.18 4.20
CA SER A 142 23.21 -3.02 4.69
C SER A 142 23.99 -1.90 3.98
N ARG A 143 23.50 -1.45 2.82
CA ARG A 143 24.02 -0.30 2.07
C ARG A 143 23.40 1.03 2.53
N ALA A 144 22.57 1.03 3.57
CA ALA A 144 22.03 2.25 4.14
C ALA A 144 23.17 3.11 4.71
N THR A 145 23.23 4.35 4.25
CA THR A 145 24.13 5.39 4.77
C THR A 145 23.36 6.56 5.33
N ASP A 146 22.03 6.49 5.32
CA ASP A 146 21.12 7.57 5.68
C ASP A 146 20.72 7.53 7.15
N ALA A 147 20.60 8.72 7.75
CA ALA A 147 20.21 8.90 9.15
C ALA A 147 18.74 8.53 9.45
N TRP A 148 17.96 8.17 8.42
CA TRP A 148 16.50 8.11 8.44
C TRP A 148 15.90 6.71 8.59
N GLY A 149 16.73 5.65 8.66
CA GLY A 149 16.29 4.31 9.07
C GLY A 149 15.44 3.52 8.07
N LEU A 150 14.87 4.15 7.04
CA LEU A 150 13.92 3.55 6.07
C LEU A 150 14.31 2.14 5.61
N ARG A 151 15.56 1.94 5.15
CA ARG A 151 15.97 0.64 4.63
C ARG A 151 16.04 -0.44 5.70
N SER A 152 16.54 -0.08 6.88
CA SER A 152 16.66 -0.99 8.02
C SER A 152 15.27 -1.37 8.57
N GLU A 153 14.38 -0.39 8.72
CA GLU A 153 12.98 -0.60 9.13
C GLU A 153 12.23 -1.49 8.14
N LEU A 154 12.41 -1.28 6.83
CA LEU A 154 11.85 -2.16 5.80
C LEU A 154 12.41 -3.57 5.87
N ALA A 155 13.73 -3.73 6.06
CA ALA A 155 14.35 -5.04 6.22
C ALA A 155 13.85 -5.76 7.48
N ASN A 156 13.72 -5.06 8.60
CA ASN A 156 13.16 -5.61 9.84
C ASN A 156 11.71 -6.08 9.65
N SER A 157 10.92 -5.29 8.93
CA SER A 157 9.53 -5.62 8.61
C SER A 157 9.43 -6.88 7.74
N VAL A 158 10.28 -7.00 6.72
CA VAL A 158 10.35 -8.19 5.86
C VAL A 158 10.86 -9.40 6.63
N ALA A 159 11.85 -9.22 7.52
CA ALA A 159 12.37 -10.28 8.37
C ALA A 159 11.25 -10.87 9.23
N LEU A 160 10.55 -10.01 9.99
CA LEU A 160 9.41 -10.44 10.81
C LEU A 160 8.35 -11.16 9.97
N LEU A 161 7.98 -10.57 8.83
CA LEU A 161 6.97 -11.13 7.93
C LEU A 161 7.31 -12.52 7.38
N LEU A 162 8.55 -12.74 6.97
CA LEU A 162 8.96 -13.97 6.29
C LEU A 162 9.44 -15.06 7.25
N ASP A 163 10.06 -14.66 8.36
CA ASP A 163 10.66 -15.55 9.36
C ASP A 163 9.62 -15.98 10.42
N ASP A 164 8.70 -15.08 10.81
CA ASP A 164 7.57 -15.38 11.70
C ASP A 164 6.26 -14.72 11.22
N PRO A 165 5.59 -15.30 10.19
CA PRO A 165 4.34 -14.76 9.67
C PRO A 165 3.22 -14.66 10.70
N HIS A 166 3.26 -15.48 11.77
CA HIS A 166 2.27 -15.43 12.84
C HIS A 166 2.46 -14.20 13.71
N ALA A 167 3.70 -13.91 14.14
CA ALA A 167 4.00 -12.69 14.87
C ALA A 167 3.70 -11.43 14.03
N ALA A 168 4.02 -11.45 12.74
CA ALA A 168 3.64 -10.38 11.82
C ALA A 168 2.12 -10.18 11.75
N SER A 169 1.36 -11.28 11.73
CA SER A 169 -0.10 -11.28 11.75
C SER A 169 -0.66 -10.63 13.02
N VAL A 170 -0.18 -11.07 14.19
CA VAL A 170 -0.60 -10.50 15.49
C VAL A 170 -0.31 -9.01 15.56
N TRP A 171 0.89 -8.59 15.13
CA TRP A 171 1.26 -7.17 15.09
C TRP A 171 0.33 -6.37 14.17
N ALA A 172 0.06 -6.88 12.96
CA ALA A 172 -0.79 -6.20 11.98
C ALA A 172 -2.22 -6.01 12.49
N LEU A 173 -2.80 -7.02 13.16
CA LEU A 173 -4.13 -6.92 13.76
C LEU A 173 -4.18 -5.90 14.90
N GLU A 174 -3.12 -5.85 15.72
CA GLU A 174 -3.03 -4.85 16.78
C GLU A 174 -2.92 -3.43 16.20
N TRP A 175 -2.12 -3.23 15.16
CA TRP A 175 -2.09 -1.95 14.44
C TRP A 175 -3.48 -1.59 13.86
N CYS A 176 -4.18 -2.53 13.24
CA CYS A 176 -5.54 -2.31 12.73
C CYS A 176 -6.53 -1.91 13.83
N ARG A 177 -6.41 -2.50 15.02
CA ARG A 177 -7.23 -2.15 16.19
C ARG A 177 -6.97 -0.71 16.64
N ARG A 178 -5.71 -0.26 16.63
CA ARG A 178 -5.35 1.15 16.92
C ARG A 178 -5.87 2.10 15.84
N VAL A 179 -5.85 1.71 14.57
CA VAL A 179 -6.47 2.49 13.48
C VAL A 179 -7.97 2.64 13.73
N LEU A 180 -8.68 1.53 13.94
CA LEU A 180 -10.13 1.53 14.12
C LEU A 180 -10.55 2.41 15.31
N SER A 181 -9.85 2.34 16.45
CA SER A 181 -10.17 3.15 17.63
C SER A 181 -10.02 4.66 17.38
N ARG A 182 -9.17 5.08 16.43
CA ARG A 182 -8.95 6.48 16.06
C ARG A 182 -9.85 7.00 14.95
N THR A 183 -10.53 6.11 14.23
CA THR A 183 -11.46 6.56 13.18
C THR A 183 -12.63 7.37 13.75
N GLY A 184 -12.88 7.30 15.07
CA GLY A 184 -13.95 8.04 15.72
C GLY A 184 -15.33 7.60 15.24
N ALA A 185 -15.44 6.39 14.68
CA ALA A 185 -16.71 5.84 14.21
C ALA A 185 -17.72 5.95 15.35
N THR A 186 -18.81 6.67 15.10
CA THR A 186 -19.82 7.07 16.10
C THR A 186 -20.52 5.88 16.76
N ASN A 187 -20.17 4.66 16.33
CA ASN A 187 -20.68 3.40 16.84
C ASN A 187 -19.61 2.29 16.88
N ALA A 188 -18.33 2.63 17.10
CA ALA A 188 -17.22 1.69 17.08
C ALA A 188 -17.44 0.44 17.96
N ALA A 189 -18.11 0.62 19.11
CA ALA A 189 -18.46 -0.47 20.02
C ALA A 189 -19.49 -1.47 19.45
N ALA A 190 -20.34 -1.04 18.51
CA ALA A 190 -21.36 -1.89 17.88
C ALA A 190 -20.87 -2.57 16.59
N LEU A 191 -19.70 -2.17 16.05
CA LEU A 191 -19.19 -2.71 14.79
C LEU A 191 -18.90 -4.21 14.83
N PRO A 192 -18.32 -4.79 15.91
CA PRO A 192 -18.11 -6.23 15.96
C PRO A 192 -19.41 -7.03 15.89
N GLU A 193 -20.47 -6.56 16.56
CA GLU A 193 -21.78 -7.20 16.53
C GLU A 193 -22.43 -7.09 15.14
N GLN A 194 -22.37 -5.91 14.51
CA GLN A 194 -22.85 -5.70 13.16
C GLN A 194 -22.11 -6.56 12.13
N ALA A 195 -20.78 -6.66 12.24
CA ALA A 195 -19.96 -7.50 11.37
C ALA A 195 -20.31 -8.98 11.55
N SER A 196 -20.45 -9.45 12.79
CA SER A 196 -20.87 -10.82 13.11
C SER A 196 -22.24 -11.15 12.52
N GLY A 197 -23.21 -10.23 12.60
CA GLY A 197 -24.52 -10.38 11.98
C GLY A 197 -24.49 -10.48 10.44
N LEU A 198 -23.40 -10.04 9.81
CA LEU A 198 -23.14 -10.16 8.37
C LEU A 198 -22.23 -11.35 8.01
N GLY A 199 -21.89 -12.20 8.99
CA GLY A 199 -21.01 -13.36 8.82
C GLY A 199 -19.53 -12.99 8.65
N MET A 200 -19.13 -11.79 9.08
CA MET A 200 -17.74 -11.31 9.04
C MET A 200 -17.07 -11.50 10.40
N SER A 201 -15.81 -11.97 10.40
CA SER A 201 -15.00 -12.09 11.61
C SER A 201 -14.54 -10.73 12.13
N GLU A 202 -14.20 -10.64 13.43
CA GLU A 202 -13.61 -9.43 13.99
C GLU A 202 -12.27 -9.08 13.30
N ASP A 203 -11.44 -10.09 13.03
CA ASP A 203 -10.17 -9.89 12.33
C ASP A 203 -10.39 -9.30 10.92
N ASP A 204 -11.38 -9.79 10.16
CA ASP A 204 -11.73 -9.21 8.86
C ASP A 204 -12.19 -7.76 8.96
N LEU A 205 -12.98 -7.43 9.98
CA LEU A 205 -13.40 -6.06 10.26
C LEU A 205 -12.17 -5.16 10.52
N LEU A 206 -11.25 -5.62 11.37
CA LEU A 206 -10.01 -4.91 11.69
C LEU A 206 -9.15 -4.70 10.44
N ILE A 207 -8.93 -5.74 9.65
CA ILE A 207 -8.13 -5.68 8.41
C ILE A 207 -8.74 -4.68 7.43
N LEU A 208 -10.07 -4.71 7.26
CA LEU A 208 -10.76 -3.74 6.41
C LEU A 208 -10.66 -2.31 6.95
N ALA A 209 -10.70 -2.11 8.27
CA ALA A 209 -10.45 -0.79 8.86
C ALA A 209 -9.02 -0.30 8.56
N GLY A 210 -8.02 -1.17 8.72
CA GLY A 210 -6.62 -0.87 8.41
C GLY A 210 -6.39 -0.54 6.94
N LEU A 211 -7.01 -1.29 6.02
CA LEU A 211 -6.92 -1.03 4.58
C LEU A 211 -7.57 0.30 4.17
N ASN A 212 -8.68 0.67 4.82
CA ASN A 212 -9.39 1.92 4.55
C ASN A 212 -8.86 3.13 5.34
N ASP A 213 -7.76 2.95 6.07
CA ASP A 213 -7.08 4.07 6.70
C ASP A 213 -6.55 5.06 5.66
N ALA A 214 -6.79 6.35 5.90
CA ALA A 214 -6.28 7.43 5.06
C ALA A 214 -4.84 7.82 5.42
N GLY A 215 -4.20 7.11 6.35
CA GLY A 215 -2.81 7.30 6.75
C GLY A 215 -1.82 6.97 5.64
N ASP A 216 -0.55 7.19 5.96
CA ASP A 216 0.57 7.06 5.04
C ASP A 216 1.15 5.65 5.12
N CYS A 217 1.03 4.87 4.03
CA CYS A 217 1.50 3.50 4.02
C CYS A 217 3.03 3.36 4.03
N ALA A 218 3.76 4.43 3.71
CA ALA A 218 5.22 4.47 3.67
C ALA A 218 5.80 5.16 4.93
N VAL A 219 5.17 4.91 6.08
CA VAL A 219 5.65 5.34 7.41
C VAL A 219 5.82 4.12 8.30
N ALA A 220 6.94 4.06 9.01
CA ALA A 220 7.19 3.06 10.04
C ALA A 220 6.52 3.45 11.37
N VAL A 221 6.07 2.44 12.10
CA VAL A 221 5.53 2.52 13.47
C VAL A 221 6.34 1.53 14.29
N GLU A 222 7.02 2.01 15.34
CA GLU A 222 7.88 1.14 16.18
C GLU A 222 8.91 0.36 15.31
N ASP A 223 9.57 1.06 14.40
CA ASP A 223 10.58 0.54 13.45
C ASP A 223 10.06 -0.52 12.44
N LEU A 224 8.74 -0.67 12.33
CA LEU A 224 8.08 -1.63 11.42
C LEU A 224 7.09 -0.93 10.49
N PHE A 225 7.02 -1.35 9.24
CA PHE A 225 6.07 -0.83 8.26
C PHE A 225 4.75 -1.60 8.35
N PRO A 226 3.63 -0.94 8.75
CA PRO A 226 2.34 -1.60 8.79
C PRO A 226 1.92 -2.17 7.43
N ALA A 227 2.25 -1.49 6.33
CA ALA A 227 1.96 -1.95 4.97
C ALA A 227 2.59 -3.31 4.66
N VAL A 228 3.82 -3.55 5.13
CA VAL A 228 4.53 -4.83 4.95
C VAL A 228 3.89 -5.89 5.83
N LEU A 229 3.64 -5.60 7.10
CA LEU A 229 3.09 -6.59 8.03
C LEU A 229 1.63 -6.97 7.70
N LEU A 230 0.85 -6.04 7.17
CA LEU A 230 -0.50 -6.31 6.64
C LEU A 230 -0.52 -7.35 5.51
N LEU A 231 0.60 -7.59 4.82
CA LEU A 231 0.65 -8.64 3.81
C LEU A 231 0.35 -10.03 4.40
N SER A 232 0.67 -10.27 5.67
CA SER A 232 0.31 -11.50 6.39
C SER A 232 -1.21 -11.74 6.43
N GLN A 233 -2.01 -10.66 6.41
CA GLN A 233 -3.47 -10.69 6.49
C GLN A 233 -4.16 -10.80 5.12
N VAL A 234 -3.45 -10.45 4.04
CA VAL A 234 -4.02 -10.43 2.70
C VAL A 234 -3.44 -11.51 1.78
N VAL A 235 -2.42 -12.24 2.22
CA VAL A 235 -1.71 -13.24 1.41
C VAL A 235 -2.63 -14.26 0.77
N GLY A 236 -3.59 -14.78 1.54
CA GLY A 236 -4.57 -15.79 1.12
C GLY A 236 -5.90 -15.24 0.63
N ARG A 237 -6.10 -13.90 0.63
CA ARG A 237 -7.35 -13.29 0.20
C ARG A 237 -7.53 -13.40 -1.31
N THR A 238 -8.78 -13.54 -1.72
CA THR A 238 -9.30 -13.32 -3.07
C THR A 238 -9.56 -11.83 -3.31
N ALA A 239 -9.67 -11.42 -4.58
CA ALA A 239 -10.00 -10.04 -4.94
C ALA A 239 -11.28 -9.51 -4.26
N ARG A 240 -12.27 -10.37 -4.02
CA ARG A 240 -13.55 -9.99 -3.38
C ARG A 240 -13.39 -9.66 -1.89
N GLU A 241 -12.44 -10.27 -1.20
CA GLU A 241 -12.23 -10.09 0.24
C GLU A 241 -11.52 -8.78 0.59
N PHE A 242 -11.20 -7.94 -0.40
CA PHE A 242 -10.73 -6.56 -0.20
C PHE A 242 -11.87 -5.53 -0.05
N TYR A 243 -13.13 -5.98 -0.12
CA TYR A 243 -14.31 -5.12 -0.09
C TYR A 243 -15.13 -5.37 1.17
N ALA A 244 -15.47 -4.29 1.87
CA ALA A 244 -16.40 -4.35 2.99
C ALA A 244 -17.85 -4.53 2.50
N PRO A 245 -18.70 -5.24 3.25
CA PRO A 245 -20.15 -5.20 3.08
C PRO A 245 -20.66 -3.76 3.09
N GLN A 246 -21.64 -3.46 2.22
CA GLN A 246 -22.16 -2.10 2.04
C GLN A 246 -22.63 -1.45 3.35
N ALA A 247 -23.21 -2.26 4.25
CA ALA A 247 -23.68 -1.79 5.56
C ALA A 247 -22.57 -1.29 6.48
N LEU A 248 -21.33 -1.77 6.32
CA LEU A 248 -20.18 -1.40 7.15
C LEU A 248 -19.34 -0.26 6.57
N ILE A 249 -19.50 0.05 5.27
CA ILE A 249 -18.72 1.10 4.59
C ILE A 249 -18.76 2.44 5.36
N PRO A 250 -19.92 2.98 5.77
CA PRO A 250 -19.96 4.28 6.45
C PRO A 250 -19.17 4.34 7.75
N ALA A 251 -18.95 3.19 8.41
CA ALA A 251 -18.20 3.11 9.65
C ALA A 251 -16.70 2.81 9.44
N LEU A 252 -16.35 2.15 8.33
CA LEU A 252 -14.98 1.77 8.01
C LEU A 252 -14.23 2.81 7.18
N THR A 253 -14.97 3.67 6.46
CA THR A 253 -14.38 4.70 5.61
C THR A 253 -14.61 6.07 6.21
N LYS A 254 -13.55 6.88 6.30
CA LYS A 254 -13.73 8.32 6.52
C LYS A 254 -14.25 8.96 5.23
N PRO A 255 -15.21 9.91 5.31
CA PRO A 255 -15.60 10.68 4.14
C PRO A 255 -14.37 11.34 3.54
N TRP A 256 -14.23 11.25 2.22
CA TRP A 256 -13.16 11.94 1.56
C TRP A 256 -13.44 13.44 1.53
N THR A 257 -12.63 14.22 2.24
CA THR A 257 -12.74 15.69 2.28
C THR A 257 -11.59 16.35 1.54
N VAL A 258 -11.71 17.65 1.26
CA VAL A 258 -10.64 18.42 0.62
C VAL A 258 -9.39 18.41 1.49
N GLU A 259 -9.56 18.50 2.81
CA GLU A 259 -8.46 18.48 3.79
C GLU A 259 -7.69 17.16 3.72
N VAL A 260 -8.39 16.02 3.73
CA VAL A 260 -7.76 14.70 3.60
C VAL A 260 -7.01 14.59 2.28
N GLY A 261 -7.61 15.03 1.17
CA GLY A 261 -6.96 15.00 -0.13
C GLY A 261 -5.71 15.87 -0.21
N VAL A 262 -5.75 17.08 0.36
CA VAL A 262 -4.58 17.96 0.43
C VAL A 262 -3.47 17.31 1.27
N ASP A 263 -3.82 16.72 2.41
CA ASP A 263 -2.85 16.06 3.30
C ASP A 263 -2.19 14.84 2.64
N VAL A 264 -2.91 14.10 1.82
CA VAL A 264 -2.35 13.00 1.02
C VAL A 264 -1.37 13.53 -0.03
N LEU A 265 -1.75 14.55 -0.79
CA LEU A 265 -0.86 15.16 -1.80
C LEU A 265 0.42 15.74 -1.19
N ARG A 266 0.33 16.32 0.02
CA ARG A 266 1.49 16.87 0.75
C ARG A 266 2.56 15.80 1.01
N ARG A 267 2.18 14.54 1.22
CA ARG A 267 3.12 13.42 1.45
C ARG A 267 4.00 13.13 0.24
N SER A 268 3.57 13.55 -0.94
CA SER A 268 4.29 13.38 -2.20
C SER A 268 5.17 14.58 -2.58
N ILE A 269 5.16 15.67 -1.80
CA ILE A 269 5.99 16.85 -2.06
C ILE A 269 7.34 16.67 -1.35
N PRO A 270 8.46 16.50 -2.08
CA PRO A 270 9.78 16.53 -1.48
C PRO A 270 9.98 17.94 -0.90
N HIS A 271 10.37 18.04 0.38
CA HIS A 271 10.69 19.27 1.14
C HIS A 271 9.64 19.82 2.12
N VAL A 272 8.43 19.25 2.23
CA VAL A 272 7.74 19.33 3.52
C VAL A 272 8.36 18.20 4.32
N GLY A 273 9.25 18.55 5.26
CA GLY A 273 10.09 17.59 5.97
C GLY A 273 9.29 16.35 6.33
N VAL A 274 9.92 15.19 6.17
CA VAL A 274 9.61 14.04 7.00
C VAL A 274 9.96 14.50 8.42
N SER A 275 9.22 15.43 8.99
CA SER A 275 9.12 15.49 10.43
C SER A 275 8.75 14.08 10.84
N ARG A 276 9.23 13.67 12.00
CA ARG A 276 8.44 12.80 12.85
C ARG A 276 7.10 13.50 13.03
N PHE A 277 6.22 13.44 12.03
CA PHE A 277 4.82 13.72 12.19
C PHE A 277 4.42 12.77 13.29
N ASN A 278 3.85 13.32 14.36
CA ASN A 278 3.40 12.56 15.51
C ASN A 278 2.70 11.30 15.01
N VAL A 279 3.45 10.19 15.00
CA VAL A 279 2.92 8.85 14.81
C VAL A 279 2.23 8.58 16.12
N LEU A 280 0.98 9.02 16.19
CA LEU A 280 -0.04 8.48 17.07
C LEU A 280 -1.22 8.18 16.18
#